data_AF-Q8ZZH2-F1
#
_entry.id   AF-Q8ZZH2-F1
#
_cell.length_a   1.000
_cell.length_b   1.000
_cell.length_c   1.000
_cell.angle_alpha   90.00
_cell.angle_beta   90.00
_cell.angle_gamma   90.00
#
_symmetry.space_group_name_H-M   'P 1'
#
loop_
_entity.id
_entity.type
_entity.pdbx_description
1 polymer ?
#
loop_
_entity_poly.entity_id
_entity_poly.type
_entity_poly.pdbx_seq_one_letter_code
_entity_poly.pdbx_strand_id
1 'polypeptide(L)'
;MQDAYVYQIRVYSGSGYTAYSPAAAPNCVYAPKGSTVGVVVAVRSTGTVYPVLHYGYGNWWWPVNDILAKPIGTHNGYTLYEANITLPDSGVRYVFKIYHTGGIYWVNVGGGNGQICAS
;
A
#
# COMPACT_ATOMS: atom_id res chain seq x y z
N MET A 1 18.19 2.16 -0.61
CA MET A 1 16.98 1.91 0.18
C MET A 1 17.44 1.14 1.40
N GLN A 2 17.21 1.72 2.57
CA GLN A 2 17.68 1.17 3.84
C GLN A 2 16.61 0.29 4.47
N ASP A 3 15.35 0.75 4.40
CA ASP A 3 14.22 0.06 5.00
C ASP A 3 12.90 0.54 4.36
N ALA A 4 11.91 -0.35 4.28
CA ALA A 4 10.53 0.03 4.00
C ALA A 4 9.54 -1.02 4.48
N TYR A 5 8.34 -0.55 4.82
CA TYR A 5 7.23 -1.39 5.22
C TYR A 5 5.90 -0.70 4.87
N VAL A 6 4.84 -1.49 4.73
CA VAL A 6 3.48 -0.94 4.57
C VAL A 6 3.05 -0.36 5.92
N TYR A 7 2.86 0.95 5.96
CA TYR A 7 2.64 1.70 7.20
C TYR A 7 1.16 1.70 7.62
N GLN A 8 0.27 2.02 6.69
CA GLN A 8 -1.16 2.12 6.97
C GLN A 8 -2.01 1.87 5.73
N ILE A 9 -3.24 1.46 5.96
CA ILE A 9 -4.34 1.48 5.00
C ILE A 9 -5.31 2.55 5.44
N ARG A 10 -5.62 3.50 4.56
CA ARG A 10 -6.53 4.61 4.82
C ARG A 10 -7.82 4.39 4.05
N VAL A 11 -8.93 4.25 4.76
CA VAL A 11 -10.25 4.14 4.16
C VAL A 11 -10.89 5.51 4.20
N TYR A 12 -11.04 6.14 3.04
CA TYR A 12 -11.54 7.51 2.94
C TYR A 12 -13.07 7.54 3.05
N SER A 13 -13.58 8.51 3.82
CA SER A 13 -15.00 8.80 3.94
C SER A 13 -15.21 10.30 4.12
N GLY A 14 -15.98 10.91 3.21
CA GLY A 14 -16.16 12.36 3.18
C GLY A 14 -14.82 13.10 3.07
N SER A 15 -14.54 14.01 4.01
CA SER A 15 -13.31 14.80 4.06
C SER A 15 -12.17 14.16 4.87
N GLY A 16 -12.36 12.94 5.40
CA GLY A 16 -11.40 12.28 6.28
C GLY A 16 -11.11 10.83 5.89
N TYR A 17 -10.33 10.15 6.73
CA TYR A 17 -10.05 8.73 6.60
C TYR A 17 -9.93 8.05 7.96
N THR A 18 -10.24 6.75 7.99
CA THR A 18 -9.85 5.86 9.09
C THR A 18 -8.56 5.14 8.69
N ALA A 19 -7.56 5.13 9.56
CA ALA A 19 -6.29 4.45 9.31
C ALA A 19 -6.22 3.11 10.06
N TYR A 20 -5.74 2.09 9.36
CA TYR A 20 -5.54 0.75 9.86
C TYR A 20 -4.07 0.38 9.71
N SER A 21 -3.50 -0.29 10.71
CA SER A 21 -2.15 -0.86 10.58
C SER A 21 -2.24 -2.24 9.93
N PRO A 22 -1.70 -2.44 8.71
CA PRO A 22 -1.72 -3.75 8.06
C PRO A 22 -0.89 -4.79 8.82
N ALA A 23 0.11 -4.38 9.60
CA ALA A 23 0.85 -5.29 10.49
C ALA A 23 -0.03 -5.88 11.61
N ALA A 24 -1.06 -5.14 12.06
CA ALA A 24 -2.02 -5.61 13.06
C ALA A 24 -3.22 -6.36 12.46
N ALA A 25 -3.36 -6.38 11.13
CA ALA A 25 -4.43 -7.04 10.40
C ALA A 25 -3.86 -7.91 9.26
N PRO A 26 -3.06 -8.96 9.58
CA PRO A 26 -2.31 -9.73 8.58
C PRO A 26 -3.20 -10.47 7.57
N ASN A 27 -4.46 -10.75 7.93
CA ASN A 27 -5.38 -11.48 7.05
C ASN A 27 -6.15 -10.54 6.11
N CYS A 28 -6.67 -9.41 6.61
CA CYS A 28 -7.37 -8.44 5.78
C CYS A 28 -7.69 -7.13 6.53
N VAL A 29 -7.57 -5.99 5.84
CA VAL A 29 -8.24 -4.75 6.25
C VAL A 29 -9.58 -4.65 5.53
N TYR A 30 -10.67 -4.47 6.28
CA TYR A 30 -12.01 -4.34 5.68
C TYR A 30 -12.32 -2.88 5.34
N ALA A 31 -12.90 -2.67 4.18
CA ALA A 31 -13.32 -1.36 3.70
C ALA A 31 -14.58 -1.49 2.82
N PRO A 32 -15.48 -0.48 2.82
CA PRO A 32 -16.67 -0.52 2.00
C PRO A 32 -16.32 -0.64 0.51
N LYS A 33 -17.03 -1.51 -0.21
CA LYS A 33 -16.89 -1.55 -1.67
C LYS A 33 -17.18 -0.19 -2.31
N GLY A 34 -16.45 0.15 -3.36
CA GLY A 34 -16.52 1.45 -4.03
C GLY A 34 -15.83 2.59 -3.28
N SER A 35 -15.36 2.39 -2.04
CA SER A 35 -14.61 3.41 -1.32
C SER A 35 -13.22 3.64 -1.92
N THR A 36 -12.67 4.84 -1.72
CA THR A 36 -11.27 5.09 -1.97
C THR A 36 -10.44 4.57 -0.80
N VAL A 37 -9.47 3.71 -1.10
CA VAL A 37 -8.53 3.15 -0.13
C VAL A 37 -7.12 3.57 -0.51
N GLY A 38 -6.45 4.29 0.39
CA GLY A 38 -5.05 4.67 0.27
C GLY A 38 -4.14 3.63 0.93
N VAL A 39 -3.24 3.04 0.16
CA VAL A 39 -2.21 2.15 0.68
C VAL A 39 -0.93 2.97 0.85
N VAL A 40 -0.45 3.06 2.10
CA VAL A 40 0.69 3.89 2.45
C VAL A 40 1.91 3.03 2.74
N VAL A 41 3.02 3.31 2.06
CA VAL A 41 4.33 2.72 2.32
C VAL A 41 5.25 3.75 2.96
N ALA A 42 5.91 3.35 4.04
CA ALA A 42 6.99 4.10 4.66
C ALA A 42 8.32 3.66 4.06
N VAL A 43 9.12 4.60 3.54
CA VAL A 43 10.41 4.30 2.91
C VAL A 43 11.51 5.15 3.52
N ARG A 44 12.56 4.51 4.02
CA ARG A 44 13.80 5.14 4.45
C ARG A 44 14.87 4.89 3.38
N SER A 45 15.36 5.96 2.78
CA SER A 45 16.30 5.92 1.67
C SER A 45 17.20 7.16 1.69
N THR A 46 18.44 7.00 1.23
CA THR A 46 19.41 8.10 1.03
C THR A 46 19.32 8.72 -0.36
N GLY A 47 18.53 8.13 -1.27
CA GLY A 47 18.31 8.62 -2.63
C GLY A 47 16.84 8.58 -3.02
N THR A 48 16.55 9.10 -4.21
CA THR A 48 15.20 9.15 -4.78
C THR A 48 14.60 7.75 -4.91
N VAL A 49 13.32 7.63 -4.56
CA VAL A 49 12.56 6.40 -4.66
C VAL A 49 11.28 6.63 -5.43
N TYR A 50 10.83 5.60 -6.16
CA TYR A 50 9.55 5.59 -6.86
C TYR A 50 8.77 4.35 -6.44
N PRO A 51 7.96 4.42 -5.37
CA PRO A 51 7.14 3.30 -4.94
C PRO A 51 5.94 3.14 -5.86
N VAL A 52 5.77 1.93 -6.40
CA VAL A 52 4.63 1.54 -7.22
C VAL A 52 3.82 0.50 -6.47
N LEU A 53 2.54 0.78 -6.25
CA LEU A 53 1.59 -0.16 -5.72
C LEU A 53 1.15 -1.10 -6.85
N HIS A 54 1.48 -2.37 -6.72
CA HIS A 54 0.97 -3.43 -7.57
C HIS A 54 -0.27 -4.02 -6.89
N TYR A 55 -1.43 -3.96 -7.54
CA TYR A 55 -2.69 -4.53 -7.03
C TYR A 55 -3.50 -5.27 -8.13
N GLY A 56 -4.59 -5.92 -7.74
CA GLY A 56 -5.23 -7.03 -8.48
C GLY A 56 -6.11 -7.89 -7.57
N TYR A 57 -6.82 -8.83 -8.17
CA TYR A 57 -8.07 -9.37 -7.60
C TYR A 57 -7.96 -10.87 -7.28
N GLY A 58 -8.65 -11.31 -6.21
CA GLY A 58 -8.78 -12.73 -5.87
C GLY A 58 -7.47 -13.44 -5.49
N ASN A 59 -7.35 -14.73 -5.87
CA ASN A 59 -6.22 -15.59 -5.52
C ASN A 59 -5.04 -15.34 -6.48
N TRP A 60 -4.38 -14.21 -6.28
CA TRP A 60 -3.46 -13.61 -7.24
C TRP A 60 -2.15 -14.36 -7.51
N TRP A 61 -1.76 -14.45 -8.79
CA TRP A 61 -0.39 -14.73 -9.28
C TRP A 61 0.27 -13.53 -9.99
N TRP A 62 -0.42 -12.68 -10.77
CA TRP A 62 0.19 -11.55 -11.52
C TRP A 62 -0.56 -10.18 -11.37
N PRO A 63 0.15 -9.03 -11.28
CA PRO A 63 -0.49 -7.71 -11.17
C PRO A 63 -1.39 -7.37 -12.34
N VAL A 64 -2.58 -6.89 -11.98
CA VAL A 64 -3.56 -6.40 -12.94
C VAL A 64 -3.34 -4.91 -13.17
N ASN A 65 -2.94 -4.17 -12.13
CA ASN A 65 -2.79 -2.73 -12.20
C ASN A 65 -1.63 -2.23 -11.32
N ASP A 66 -1.04 -1.12 -11.77
CA ASP A 66 0.10 -0.46 -11.14
C ASP A 66 -0.23 1.02 -10.89
N ILE A 67 0.04 1.51 -9.68
CA ILE A 67 -0.19 2.91 -9.31
C ILE A 67 1.08 3.49 -8.69
N LEU A 68 1.62 4.55 -9.31
CA LEU A 68 2.74 5.30 -8.74
C LEU A 68 2.27 6.06 -7.49
N ALA A 69 2.81 5.71 -6.33
CA ALA A 69 2.48 6.36 -5.08
C ALA A 69 3.10 7.77 -4.99
N LYS A 70 2.39 8.68 -4.33
CA LYS A 70 2.79 10.08 -4.17
C LYS A 70 3.25 10.36 -2.75
N PRO A 71 4.27 11.21 -2.55
CA PRO A 71 4.71 11.57 -1.21
C PRO A 71 3.59 12.33 -0.49
N ILE A 72 3.33 11.96 0.76
CA ILE A 72 2.25 12.55 1.59
C ILE A 72 2.74 13.08 2.94
N GLY A 73 4.01 12.86 3.28
CA GLY A 73 4.59 13.36 4.53
C GLY A 73 5.77 12.54 5.01
N THR A 74 6.14 12.74 6.26
CA THR A 74 7.24 12.02 6.91
C THR A 74 6.80 11.49 8.28
N HIS A 75 7.42 10.39 8.70
CA HIS A 75 7.19 9.77 10.01
C HIS A 75 8.46 9.08 10.48
N ASN A 76 9.00 9.44 11.64
CA ASN A 76 10.15 8.77 12.28
C ASN A 76 11.34 8.50 11.33
N GLY A 77 11.67 9.49 10.49
CA GLY A 77 12.76 9.39 9.50
C GLY A 77 12.44 8.58 8.25
N TYR A 78 11.17 8.22 8.02
CA TYR A 78 10.66 7.66 6.78
C TYR A 78 9.91 8.73 5.99
N THR A 79 10.00 8.66 4.66
CA THR A 79 9.06 9.36 3.78
C THR A 79 7.87 8.45 3.52
N LEU A 80 6.67 8.99 3.66
CA LEU A 80 5.42 8.27 3.43
C LEU A 80 4.94 8.51 2.01
N TYR A 81 4.58 7.45 1.31
CA TYR A 81 4.02 7.50 -0.03
C TYR A 81 2.68 6.77 -0.06
N GLU A 82 1.68 7.36 -0.73
CA GLU A 82 0.33 6.81 -0.82
C GLU A 82 -0.09 6.58 -2.27
N ALA A 83 -0.69 5.42 -2.52
CA ALA A 83 -1.38 5.10 -3.76
C ALA A 83 -2.85 4.77 -3.44
N ASN A 84 -3.77 5.41 -4.17
CA ASN A 84 -5.20 5.28 -3.93
C ASN A 84 -5.84 4.31 -4.94
N ILE A 85 -6.68 3.42 -4.45
CA ILE A 85 -7.47 2.46 -5.23
C ILE A 85 -8.95 2.74 -4.97
N THR A 86 -9.80 2.66 -6.00
CA THR A 86 -11.25 2.46 -5.81
C THR A 86 -11.51 0.99 -5.58
N LEU A 87 -11.95 0.63 -4.36
CA LEU A 87 -12.05 -0.77 -3.95
C LEU A 87 -13.16 -1.51 -4.73
N PRO A 88 -12.85 -2.59 -5.47
CA PRO A 88 -13.86 -3.40 -6.14
C PRO A 88 -14.57 -4.34 -5.16
N ASP A 89 -15.71 -4.88 -5.58
CA ASP A 89 -16.51 -5.86 -4.83
C ASP A 89 -15.72 -7.13 -4.45
N SER A 90 -14.69 -7.49 -5.21
CA SER A 90 -13.83 -8.65 -4.95
C SER A 90 -12.74 -8.40 -3.89
N GLY A 91 -12.57 -7.16 -3.43
CA GLY A 91 -11.38 -6.74 -2.69
C GLY A 91 -10.12 -6.76 -3.55
N VAL A 92 -8.97 -6.51 -2.92
CA VAL A 92 -7.67 -6.52 -3.61
C VAL A 92 -6.61 -7.18 -2.74
N ARG A 93 -5.67 -7.84 -3.40
CA ARG A 93 -4.34 -8.08 -2.82
C ARG A 93 -3.40 -6.97 -3.27
N TYR A 94 -2.26 -6.79 -2.64
CA TYR A 94 -1.29 -5.80 -3.08
C TYR A 94 0.12 -6.06 -2.53
N VAL A 95 1.10 -5.51 -3.24
CA VAL A 95 2.50 -5.37 -2.82
C VAL A 95 3.04 -4.05 -3.33
N PHE A 96 4.09 -3.53 -2.71
CA PHE A 96 4.82 -2.38 -3.25
C PHE A 96 6.11 -2.84 -3.93
N LYS A 97 6.40 -2.27 -5.09
CA LYS A 97 7.70 -2.33 -5.75
C LYS A 97 8.34 -0.97 -5.70
N ILE A 98 9.49 -0.87 -5.05
CA ILE A 98 10.23 0.37 -4.87
C ILE A 98 11.42 0.37 -5.81
N TYR A 99 11.42 1.30 -6.76
CA TYR A 99 12.57 1.60 -7.59
C TYR A 99 13.48 2.60 -6.85
N HIS A 100 14.73 2.23 -6.68
CA HIS A 100 15.77 3.03 -6.02
C HIS A 100 17.07 2.94 -6.82
N THR A 101 17.97 3.91 -6.68
CA THR A 101 19.27 3.95 -7.39
C THR A 101 20.12 2.68 -7.20
N GLY A 102 19.96 1.99 -6.08
CA GLY A 102 20.61 0.72 -5.75
C GLY A 102 19.83 -0.56 -6.12
N GLY A 103 18.69 -0.45 -6.81
CA GLY A 103 17.91 -1.62 -7.27
C GLY A 103 16.42 -1.55 -7.00
N ILE A 104 15.76 -2.70 -7.14
CA ILE A 104 14.32 -2.90 -6.94
C ILE A 104 14.08 -3.66 -5.64
N TYR A 105 13.13 -3.18 -4.84
CA TYR A 105 12.75 -3.79 -3.57
C TYR A 105 11.26 -4.07 -3.53
N TRP A 106 10.87 -5.24 -3.07
CA TRP A 106 9.46 -5.60 -2.86
C TRP A 106 9.10 -5.46 -1.38
N VAL A 107 7.98 -4.81 -1.10
CA VAL A 107 7.48 -4.59 0.25
C VAL A 107 6.12 -5.29 0.39
N ASN A 108 6.12 -6.28 1.27
CA ASN A 108 5.02 -7.17 1.58
C ASN A 108 4.46 -6.85 2.98
N VAL A 109 3.33 -7.47 3.33
CA VAL A 109 2.75 -7.39 4.68
C VAL A 109 2.96 -8.75 5.37
N GLY A 110 3.74 -8.78 6.46
CA GLY A 110 3.93 -10.00 7.25
C GLY A 110 4.50 -11.20 6.47
N GLY A 111 5.29 -10.95 5.42
CA GLY A 111 5.84 -12.00 4.54
C GLY A 111 4.95 -12.43 3.38
N GLY A 112 3.71 -11.93 3.31
CA GLY A 112 2.77 -12.21 2.22
C GLY A 112 2.23 -10.94 1.54
N ASN A 113 1.35 -11.11 0.58
CA ASN A 113 0.64 -9.98 -0.04
C ASN A 113 -0.27 -9.33 1.01
N GLY A 114 -0.31 -8.00 1.03
CA GLY A 114 -1.36 -7.30 1.78
C GLY A 114 -2.72 -7.58 1.15
N GLN A 115 -3.78 -7.54 1.95
CA GLN A 115 -5.15 -7.76 1.48
C GLN A 115 -6.10 -6.70 2.04
N ILE A 116 -6.96 -6.16 1.17
CA ILE A 116 -8.09 -5.31 1.53
C ILE A 116 -9.36 -6.03 1.08
N CYS A 117 -10.28 -6.25 2.01
CA CYS A 117 -11.53 -6.98 1.78
C CYS A 117 -12.65 -5.97 1.62
N ALA A 118 -13.45 -6.16 0.58
CA ALA A 118 -14.72 -5.44 0.45
C ALA A 118 -15.70 -5.89 1.53
N SER A 119 -16.31 -4.94 2.22
CA SER A 119 -17.45 -5.10 3.12
C SER A 119 -18.70 -4.43 2.55
#